data_AF-A0A6G8IBP0-F1
#
_entry.id   AF-A0A6G8IBP0-F1
#
_cell.length_a   1.000
_cell.length_b   1.000
_cell.length_c   1.000
_cell.angle_alpha   90.00
_cell.angle_beta   90.00
_cell.angle_gamma   90.00
#
_symmetry.space_group_name_H-M   'P 1'
#
loop_
_entity.id
_entity.type
_entity.pdbx_description
1 polymer ?
#
loop_
_entity_poly.entity_id
_entity_poly.type
_entity_poly.pdbx_seq_one_letter_code
_entity_poly.pdbx_strand_id
1 'polypeptide(L)'
;MFICICNAITERQVREAVAGGAHTMSDLQAQLGVASCCGCCSDTASEYLPGGRQAAYPAVHDMVETIEAAANDTALPPGFTEVVARRA
;
A
#
# COMPACT_ATOMS: atom_id res chain seq x y z
N MET A 1 9.04 5.13 2.98
CA MET A 1 10.24 5.96 2.67
C MET A 1 9.88 7.16 1.79
N PHE A 2 10.81 8.10 1.53
CA PHE A 2 10.66 9.07 0.44
C PHE A 2 11.10 8.43 -0.88
N ILE A 3 10.25 8.52 -1.89
CA ILE A 3 10.57 8.07 -3.25
C ILE A 3 11.10 9.24 -4.08
N CYS A 4 10.50 10.43 -3.96
CA CYS A 4 10.97 11.64 -4.64
C CYS A 4 11.39 12.70 -3.63
N ILE A 5 12.66 13.10 -3.66
CA ILE A 5 13.18 14.15 -2.78
C ILE A 5 12.77 15.54 -3.28
N CYS A 6 12.83 15.78 -4.59
CA CYS A 6 12.52 17.09 -5.18
C CYS A 6 11.12 17.59 -4.82
N ASN A 7 10.14 16.69 -4.84
CA ASN A 7 8.73 17.02 -4.61
C ASN A 7 8.20 16.43 -3.30
N ALA A 8 9.10 15.98 -2.41
CA ALA A 8 8.78 15.41 -1.10
C ALA A 8 7.67 14.33 -1.14
N ILE A 9 7.78 13.38 -2.08
CA ILE A 9 6.77 12.32 -2.28
C ILE A 9 7.20 11.06 -1.55
N THR A 10 6.31 10.57 -0.70
CA THR A 10 6.50 9.35 0.08
C THR A 10 5.98 8.13 -0.64
N GLU A 11 6.52 6.98 -0.29
CA GLU A 11 6.06 5.65 -0.69
C GLU A 11 4.58 5.43 -0.39
N ARG A 12 4.09 5.96 0.75
CA ARG A 12 2.67 5.87 1.11
C ARG A 12 1.80 6.59 0.08
N GLN A 13 2.18 7.82 -0.30
CA GLN A 13 1.45 8.58 -1.32
C GLN A 13 1.48 7.88 -2.68
N VAL A 14 2.61 7.28 -3.07
CA VAL A 14 2.70 6.49 -4.30
C VAL A 14 1.75 5.29 -4.25
N ARG A 15 1.72 4.54 -3.15
CA ARG A 15 0.79 3.42 -2.96
C ARG A 15 -0.67 3.87 -3.00
N GLU A 16 -1.01 4.97 -2.34
CA GLU A 16 -2.36 5.53 -2.33
C GLU A 16 -2.78 5.96 -3.76
N ALA A 17 -1.90 6.57 -4.54
CA ALA A 17 -2.18 6.92 -5.94
C ALA A 17 -2.38 5.67 -6.82
N VAL A 18 -1.56 4.63 -6.64
CA VAL A 18 -1.73 3.36 -7.37
C VAL A 18 -3.05 2.67 -7.00
N ALA A 19 -3.39 2.63 -5.71
CA ALA A 19 -4.68 2.12 -5.24
C ALA A 19 -5.87 2.96 -5.76
N GLY A 20 -5.67 4.27 -5.93
CA GLY A 20 -6.60 5.20 -6.57
C GLY A 20 -6.68 5.10 -8.09
N GLY A 21 -5.95 4.18 -8.73
CA GLY A 21 -6.04 3.92 -10.18
C GLY A 21 -4.88 4.46 -11.02
N ALA A 22 -3.78 4.91 -10.41
CA ALA A 22 -2.57 5.23 -11.18
C ALA A 22 -1.90 3.92 -11.65
N HIS A 23 -1.90 3.68 -12.97
CA HIS A 23 -1.36 2.45 -13.56
C HIS A 23 -0.11 2.68 -14.42
N THR A 24 0.22 3.94 -14.70
CA THR A 24 1.39 4.33 -15.50
C THR A 24 2.24 5.38 -14.78
N MET A 25 3.50 5.53 -15.21
CA MET A 25 4.38 6.60 -14.71
C MET A 25 3.81 7.99 -15.00
N SER A 26 3.12 8.15 -16.14
CA SER A 26 2.44 9.39 -16.49
C SER A 26 1.30 9.72 -15.51
N ASP A 27 0.55 8.72 -15.04
CA ASP A 27 -0.50 8.92 -14.04
C ASP A 27 0.10 9.38 -12.71
N LEU A 28 1.16 8.71 -12.23
CA LEU A 28 1.85 9.10 -11.00
C LEU A 28 2.46 10.51 -11.10
N GLN A 29 3.02 10.85 -12.26
CA GLN A 29 3.57 12.18 -12.50
C GLN A 29 2.46 13.25 -12.52
N ALA A 30 1.31 12.96 -13.14
CA ALA A 30 0.18 13.87 -13.19
C ALA A 30 -0.47 14.08 -11.81
N GLN A 31 -0.62 13.01 -11.02
CA GLN A 31 -1.29 13.05 -9.72
C GLN A 31 -0.40 13.59 -8.60
N LEU A 32 0.87 13.16 -8.55
CA LEU A 32 1.76 13.45 -7.42
C LEU A 32 2.93 14.37 -7.80
N GLY A 33 3.23 14.52 -9.09
CA GLY A 33 4.43 15.22 -9.55
C GLY A 33 5.70 14.37 -9.44
N VAL A 34 5.62 13.05 -9.31
CA VAL A 34 6.83 12.20 -9.26
C VAL A 34 7.63 12.33 -10.57
N ALA A 35 8.96 12.28 -10.48
CA ALA A 35 9.88 12.38 -11.63
C ALA A 35 9.79 13.67 -12.48
N SER A 36 9.09 14.72 -12.05
CA SER A 36 8.92 15.96 -12.82
C SER A 36 10.08 16.97 -12.70
N CYS A 37 11.05 16.72 -11.81
CA CYS A 37 12.19 17.62 -11.57
C CYS A 37 13.52 17.02 -12.07
N CYS A 38 14.22 16.24 -11.23
CA CYS A 38 15.52 15.64 -11.61
C CYS A 38 15.41 14.27 -12.29
N GLY A 39 14.24 13.61 -12.21
CA GLY A 39 14.01 12.29 -12.81
C GLY A 39 14.63 11.09 -12.08
N CYS A 40 15.54 11.28 -11.11
CA CYS A 40 16.28 10.18 -10.45
C CYS A 40 15.41 9.16 -9.69
N CYS A 41 14.16 9.50 -9.40
CA CYS A 41 13.21 8.64 -8.69
C CYS A 41 12.33 7.80 -9.64
N SER A 42 12.45 7.96 -10.96
CA SER A 42 11.58 7.33 -11.95
C SER A 42 11.61 5.80 -11.88
N ASP A 43 12.80 5.20 -11.88
CA ASP A 43 12.96 3.75 -11.79
C ASP A 43 12.33 3.22 -10.49
N THR A 44 12.65 3.82 -9.34
CA THR A 44 12.08 3.41 -8.05
C THR A 44 10.56 3.57 -8.02
N ALA A 45 9.99 4.64 -8.56
CA ALA A 45 8.55 4.87 -8.61
C ALA A 45 7.85 3.81 -9.49
N SER A 46 8.50 3.40 -10.59
CA SER A 46 7.95 2.40 -11.51
C SER A 46 7.79 1.02 -10.88
N GLU A 47 8.58 0.70 -9.86
CA GLU A 47 8.48 -0.58 -9.15
C GLU A 47 7.17 -0.76 -8.37
N TYR A 48 6.46 0.34 -8.10
CA TYR A 48 5.17 0.34 -7.41
C TYR A 48 3.99 0.21 -8.37
N LEU A 49 4.21 0.40 -9.68
CA LEU A 49 3.19 0.22 -10.70
C LEU A 49 2.89 -1.27 -10.95
N PRO A 50 1.76 -1.61 -11.59
CA PRO A 50 1.42 -2.98 -11.93
C PRO A 50 2.56 -3.70 -12.68
N GLY A 51 2.97 -4.87 -12.17
CA GLY A 51 4.10 -5.64 -12.72
C GLY A 51 5.47 -5.31 -12.12
N GLY A 52 5.57 -4.25 -11.31
CA GLY A 52 6.78 -3.92 -10.54
C GLY A 52 6.94 -4.76 -9.28
N ARG A 53 8.18 -4.89 -8.79
CA ARG A 53 8.50 -5.74 -7.62
C ARG A 53 7.84 -5.30 -6.31
N GLN A 54 7.42 -4.03 -6.21
CA GLN A 54 6.79 -3.47 -5.01
C GLN A 54 5.25 -3.45 -5.08
N ALA A 55 4.66 -3.84 -6.22
CA ALA A 55 3.20 -3.89 -6.40
C ALA A 55 2.50 -4.87 -5.45
N ALA A 56 3.22 -5.89 -4.97
CA ALA A 56 2.69 -6.94 -4.10
C ALA A 56 2.82 -6.66 -2.60
N TYR A 57 3.41 -5.52 -2.18
CA TYR A 57 3.52 -5.20 -0.76
C TYR A 57 2.24 -4.52 -0.27
N PRO A 58 1.37 -5.21 0.51
CA PRO A 58 0.21 -4.56 1.10
C PRO A 58 0.66 -3.46 2.04
N ALA A 59 0.00 -2.30 1.95
CA ALA A 59 0.23 -1.23 2.90
C ALA A 59 -0.21 -1.71 4.29
N VAL A 60 0.63 -1.52 5.31
CA VAL A 60 0.35 -1.91 6.70
C VAL A 60 -0.95 -1.33 7.27
N HIS A 61 -1.50 -0.28 6.65
CA HIS A 61 -2.80 0.30 7.00
C HIS A 61 -3.98 -0.62 6.64
N ASP A 62 -3.87 -1.37 5.55
CA ASP A 62 -4.91 -2.29 5.04
C ASP A 62 -5.10 -3.51 5.98
N MET A 63 -4.01 -3.91 6.63
CA MET A 63 -4.05 -4.97 7.64
C MET A 63 -4.80 -4.55 8.92
N VAL A 64 -4.85 -3.25 9.27
CA VAL A 64 -5.55 -2.79 10.48
C VAL A 64 -7.07 -2.80 10.26
N GLU A 65 -7.54 -2.33 9.10
CA GLU A 65 -8.97 -2.32 8.75
C GLU A 65 -9.54 -3.75 8.64
N THR A 66 -8.75 -4.70 8.12
CA THR A 66 -9.12 -6.12 8.07
C THR A 66 -9.19 -6.76 9.48
N ILE A 67 -8.32 -6.37 10.41
CA ILE A 67 -8.32 -6.88 11.80
C ILE A 67 -9.55 -6.37 12.56
N GLU A 68 -9.90 -5.09 12.42
CA GLU A 68 -11.04 -4.50 13.12
C GLU A 68 -12.39 -5.08 12.65
N ALA A 69 -12.54 -5.31 11.34
CA ALA A 69 -13.74 -5.96 10.80
C ALA A 69 -13.87 -7.42 11.28
N ALA A 70 -12.77 -8.18 11.33
CA ALA A 70 -12.78 -9.56 11.80
C ALA A 70 -13.02 -9.68 13.33
N ALA A 71 -12.62 -8.67 14.10
CA ALA A 71 -12.74 -8.68 15.57
C ALA A 71 -14.15 -8.34 16.07
N ASN A 72 -14.95 -7.60 15.29
CA ASN A 72 -16.28 -7.13 15.68
C ASN A 72 -17.45 -7.88 15.00
N ASP A 73 -17.15 -8.88 14.18
CA ASP A 73 -18.17 -9.65 13.48
C ASP A 73 -18.88 -10.61 14.44
N THR A 74 -20.11 -10.26 14.83
CA THR A 74 -20.95 -11.06 15.75
C THR A 74 -21.52 -12.32 15.05
N ALA A 75 -21.23 -12.52 13.76
CA ALA A 75 -21.73 -13.63 12.96
C ALA A 75 -20.78 -14.85 12.86
N LEU A 76 -19.60 -14.84 13.50
CA LEU A 76 -18.72 -16.02 13.46
C LEU A 76 -19.28 -17.19 14.30
N PRO A 77 -19.38 -18.41 13.74
CA PRO A 77 -19.86 -19.58 14.47
C PRO A 77 -18.91 -19.95 15.65
N PRO A 78 -19.46 -20.44 16.78
CA PRO A 78 -18.68 -20.77 17.96
C PRO A 78 -17.82 -22.01 17.67
N GLY A 79 -16.54 -21.79 17.37
CA GLY A 79 -15.60 -22.87 17.11
C GLY A 79 -14.15 -22.41 16.85
N PHE A 80 -13.94 -21.14 16.51
CA PHE A 80 -12.58 -20.62 16.28
C PHE A 80 -11.85 -20.25 17.58
N THR A 81 -12.57 -19.97 18.67
CA THR A 81 -12.00 -19.51 19.95
C THR A 81 -11.38 -20.61 20.81
N GLU A 82 -11.64 -21.89 20.55
CA GLU A 82 -11.18 -22.98 21.44
C GLU A 82 -9.72 -23.44 21.19
N VAL A 83 -9.15 -23.16 20.02
CA VAL A 83 -7.79 -23.61 19.67
C VAL A 83 -6.71 -22.74 20.31
N VAL A 84 -7.00 -21.46 20.58
CA VAL A 84 -6.03 -20.51 21.15
C VAL A 84 -5.85 -20.70 22.67
N ALA A 85 -6.87 -21.21 23.37
CA ALA A 85 -6.87 -21.27 24.84
C ALA A 85 -6.14 -22.49 25.46
N ARG A 86 -5.68 -23.48 24.66
CA ARG A 86 -5.03 -24.70 25.20
C ARG A 86 -3.50 -24.71 25.11
N ARG A 87 -2.87 -23.59 24.74
CA ARG A 87 -1.40 -23.46 24.68
C ARG A 87 -0.85 -22.26 25.47
N ALA A 88 -1.52 -21.87 26.54
CA ALA A 88 -0.99 -20.95 27.55
C ALA A 88 -0.96 -21.65 28.92
#